data_AF-A0A1J5EKN5-F1
#
_entry.id   AF-A0A1J5EKN5-F1
#
_cell.length_a   1.000
_cell.length_b   1.000
_cell.length_c   1.000
_cell.angle_alpha   90.00
_cell.angle_beta   90.00
_cell.angle_gamma   90.00
#
_symmetry.space_group_name_H-M   'P 1'
#
loop_
_entity.id
_entity.type
_entity.pdbx_description
1 polymer ?
#
loop_
_entity_poly.entity_id
_entity_poly.type
_entity_poly.pdbx_seq_one_letter_code
_entity_poly.pdbx_strand_id
1 'polypeptide(L)'
;MFLIEEGELLAFDNKGNEERELFRMGKGSLVGVTSIFEHEPKPHSVKALTEVKLSVVDEACMASLLKVTPIWLLTIIKTIISRTRVAKQHTQVPLFSDPLESLSRFLFLRYGGKPLEMVEIVREYSWQTRVSEESIRGALRSLVRRNMINLVAGENGPDSRIIIEQPMLLDLFVNYLICEKTKRKYPPFQLSPREKSCLEFLNLEKAVLTKEGNDWLKYLQVANPEASVAEIIKFQELGILYRDRDPGRLKLQRIKLEHFLLAIHNEASIKGSCL
;
A
#
# COMPACT_ATOMS: atom_id res chain seq x y z
N MET A 1 40.00 -7.68 -0.41
CA MET A 1 39.31 -8.55 -1.40
C MET A 1 40.06 -9.87 -1.42
N PHE A 2 39.38 -10.98 -1.72
CA PHE A 2 40.03 -12.29 -1.78
C PHE A 2 39.79 -12.93 -3.15
N LEU A 3 40.83 -13.54 -3.72
CA LEU A 3 40.73 -14.44 -4.87
C LEU A 3 40.74 -15.88 -4.36
N ILE A 4 39.77 -16.68 -4.79
CA ILE A 4 39.74 -18.11 -4.47
C ILE A 4 40.66 -18.84 -5.44
N GLU A 5 41.78 -19.36 -4.95
CA GLU A 5 42.70 -20.16 -5.77
C GLU A 5 42.25 -21.62 -5.83
N GLU A 6 41.76 -22.16 -4.72
CA GLU A 6 41.32 -23.54 -4.56
C GLU A 6 40.23 -23.63 -3.48
N GLY A 7 39.30 -24.57 -3.62
CA GLY A 7 38.20 -24.77 -2.69
C GLY A 7 36.92 -23.99 -3.01
N GLU A 8 35.93 -24.12 -2.14
CA GLU A 8 34.60 -23.49 -2.28
C GLU A 8 34.19 -22.71 -1.03
N LEU A 9 33.61 -21.53 -1.28
CA LEU A 9 33.01 -20.66 -0.28
C LEU A 9 31.49 -20.57 -0.49
N LEU A 10 30.74 -20.42 0.59
CA LEU A 10 29.31 -20.18 0.59
C LEU A 10 29.00 -18.79 1.14
N ALA A 11 28.30 -17.97 0.36
CA ALA A 11 27.73 -16.71 0.83
C ALA A 11 26.36 -16.98 1.46
N PHE A 12 26.14 -16.45 2.67
CA PHE A 12 24.89 -16.59 3.40
C PHE A 12 24.43 -15.26 4.00
N ASP A 13 23.12 -15.09 4.13
CA ASP A 13 22.49 -13.95 4.80
C ASP A 13 21.96 -14.40 6.17
N ASN A 14 22.38 -13.71 7.24
CA ASN A 14 21.88 -13.94 8.59
C ASN A 14 20.68 -13.03 8.85
N LYS A 15 19.50 -13.42 8.34
CA LYS A 15 18.22 -12.79 8.70
C LYS A 15 17.45 -13.70 9.65
N GLY A 16 17.74 -13.62 10.95
CA GLY A 16 17.12 -14.43 12.00
C GLY A 16 17.94 -15.65 12.40
N ASN A 17 17.27 -16.69 12.96
CA ASN A 17 17.89 -17.97 13.36
C ASN A 17 18.11 -18.95 12.19
N GLU A 18 17.79 -18.56 10.96
CA GLU A 18 17.97 -19.41 9.77
C GLU A 18 19.06 -18.84 8.86
N GLU A 19 20.09 -19.65 8.59
CA GLU A 19 21.13 -19.34 7.61
C GLU A 19 20.58 -19.58 6.20
N ARG A 20 20.34 -18.51 5.44
CA ARG A 20 19.89 -18.65 4.05
C ARG A 20 21.10 -18.67 3.11
N GLU A 21 21.30 -19.81 2.44
CA GLU A 21 22.28 -19.92 1.34
C GLU A 21 21.89 -18.97 0.20
N LEU A 22 22.81 -18.09 -0.22
CA LEU A 22 22.60 -17.20 -1.34
C LEU A 22 23.20 -17.76 -2.62
N PHE A 23 24.50 -18.02 -2.60
CA PHE A 23 25.25 -18.55 -3.73
C PHE A 23 26.61 -19.12 -3.29
N ARG A 24 27.15 -20.03 -4.10
CA ARG A 24 28.46 -20.67 -3.90
C ARG A 24 29.51 -20.03 -4.81
N MET A 25 30.74 -19.94 -4.33
CA MET A 25 31.87 -19.33 -5.02
C MET A 25 33.02 -20.34 -5.05
N GLY A 26 33.41 -20.76 -6.25
CA GLY A 26 34.53 -21.68 -6.45
C GLY A 26 35.80 -20.97 -6.93
N LYS A 27 36.81 -21.76 -7.27
CA LYS A 27 38.08 -21.33 -7.86
C LYS A 27 37.90 -20.26 -8.95
N GLY A 28 38.69 -19.19 -8.87
CA GLY A 28 38.66 -18.05 -9.78
C GLY A 28 37.66 -16.95 -9.39
N SER A 29 36.81 -17.17 -8.40
CA SER A 29 35.86 -16.15 -7.94
C SER A 29 36.56 -15.09 -7.07
N LEU A 30 36.12 -13.84 -7.21
CA LEU A 30 36.58 -12.71 -6.38
C LEU A 30 35.53 -12.36 -5.32
N VAL A 31 35.97 -12.25 -4.07
CA VAL A 31 35.11 -11.97 -2.92
C VAL A 31 35.41 -10.57 -2.37
N GLY A 32 34.36 -9.77 -2.16
CA GLY A 32 34.49 -8.41 -1.61
C GLY A 32 35.00 -7.39 -2.62
N VAL A 33 34.72 -7.60 -3.92
CA VAL A 33 34.99 -6.62 -4.98
C VAL A 33 34.25 -5.32 -4.68
N THR A 34 32.95 -5.40 -4.37
CA THR A 34 32.11 -4.25 -4.03
C THR A 34 32.64 -3.48 -2.82
N SER A 35 33.13 -4.17 -1.77
CA SER A 35 33.68 -3.48 -0.59
C SER A 35 34.92 -2.64 -0.89
N ILE A 36 35.77 -3.03 -1.85
CA ILE A 36 36.95 -2.23 -2.23
C ILE A 36 36.58 -1.10 -3.19
N PHE A 37 35.74 -1.38 -4.20
CA PHE A 37 35.42 -0.39 -5.23
C PHE A 37 34.37 0.63 -4.80
N GLU A 38 33.41 0.23 -3.96
CA GLU A 38 32.25 1.05 -3.58
C GLU A 38 32.34 1.56 -2.12
N HIS A 39 33.33 1.12 -1.34
CA HIS A 39 33.44 1.37 0.11
C HIS A 39 32.17 0.96 0.89
N GLU A 40 31.38 0.04 0.33
CA GLU A 40 30.18 -0.47 0.98
C GLU A 40 30.55 -1.62 1.94
N PRO A 41 29.95 -1.69 3.14
CA PRO A 41 30.13 -2.82 4.03
C PRO A 41 29.69 -4.11 3.33
N LYS A 42 30.38 -5.22 3.64
CA LYS A 42 30.10 -6.52 3.00
C LYS A 42 28.63 -6.89 3.25
N PRO A 43 27.81 -7.07 2.19
CA PRO A 43 26.38 -7.29 2.36
C PRO A 43 26.05 -8.67 2.93
N HIS A 44 26.97 -9.63 2.83
CA HIS A 44 26.75 -11.03 3.20
C HIS A 44 27.97 -11.61 3.89
N SER A 45 27.74 -12.57 4.80
CA SER A 45 28.78 -13.35 5.45
C SER A 45 29.20 -14.50 4.54
N VAL A 46 30.44 -14.94 4.67
CA VAL A 46 31.01 -16.00 3.81
C VAL A 46 31.67 -17.04 4.70
N LYS A 47 31.33 -18.32 4.49
CA LYS A 47 31.94 -19.47 5.18
C LYS A 47 32.59 -20.41 4.19
N ALA A 48 33.65 -21.09 4.62
CA ALA A 48 34.30 -22.13 3.85
C ALA A 48 33.48 -23.42 3.88
N LEU A 49 33.22 -24.01 2.71
CA LEU A 49 32.59 -25.35 2.61
C LEU A 49 33.64 -26.45 2.56
N THR A 50 34.79 -26.16 1.95
CA THR A 50 35.96 -27.05 1.88
C THR A 50 37.18 -26.36 2.47
N GLU A 51 38.32 -27.04 2.51
CA GLU A 51 39.59 -26.35 2.64
C GLU A 51 39.75 -25.38 1.46
N VAL A 52 40.06 -24.10 1.75
CA VAL A 52 40.10 -23.04 0.74
C VAL A 52 41.44 -22.31 0.81
N LYS A 53 42.08 -22.14 -0.35
CA LYS A 53 43.26 -21.30 -0.50
C LYS A 53 42.85 -19.94 -1.05
N LEU A 54 43.12 -18.90 -0.27
CA LEU A 54 42.73 -17.52 -0.59
C LEU A 54 43.96 -16.64 -0.81
N SER A 55 43.96 -15.91 -1.92
CA SER A 55 44.92 -14.84 -2.16
C SER A 55 44.32 -13.50 -1.73
N VAL A 56 44.96 -12.84 -0.77
CA VAL A 56 44.51 -11.55 -0.24
C VAL A 56 44.97 -10.45 -1.18
N VAL A 57 44.02 -9.71 -1.73
CA VAL A 57 44.27 -8.47 -2.46
C VAL A 57 43.91 -7.31 -1.54
N ASP A 58 44.93 -6.62 -1.05
CA ASP A 58 44.82 -5.42 -0.24
C ASP A 58 44.57 -4.17 -1.09
N GLU A 59 44.23 -3.07 -0.43
CA GLU A 59 43.96 -1.79 -1.10
C GLU A 59 45.21 -1.23 -1.78
N ALA A 60 46.41 -1.50 -1.23
CA ALA A 60 47.68 -1.06 -1.81
C ALA A 60 48.00 -1.78 -3.13
N CYS A 61 47.82 -3.10 -3.18
CA CYS A 61 47.95 -3.89 -4.40
C CYS A 61 46.91 -3.45 -5.44
N MET A 62 45.66 -3.25 -5.04
CA MET A 62 44.63 -2.74 -5.94
C MET A 62 44.99 -1.36 -6.50
N ALA A 63 45.41 -0.43 -5.64
CA ALA A 63 45.82 0.91 -6.08
C ALA A 63 47.01 0.87 -7.05
N SER A 64 47.95 -0.06 -6.86
CA SER A 64 49.07 -0.26 -7.78
C SER A 64 48.62 -0.79 -9.15
N LEU A 65 47.66 -1.72 -9.18
CA LEU A 65 47.06 -2.23 -10.42
C LEU A 65 46.25 -1.15 -11.15
N LEU A 66 45.50 -0.33 -10.40
CA LEU A 66 44.72 0.77 -10.95
C LEU A 66 45.61 1.88 -11.53
N LYS A 67 46.84 2.07 -11.02
CA LYS A 67 47.83 3.02 -11.60
C LYS A 67 48.36 2.58 -12.96
N VAL A 68 48.47 1.28 -13.21
CA VAL A 68 48.87 0.71 -14.50
C VAL A 68 47.69 0.65 -15.48
N THR A 69 46.47 0.73 -14.95
CA THR A 69 45.25 0.64 -15.75
C THR A 69 45.02 1.94 -16.54
N PRO A 70 44.74 1.86 -17.86
CA PRO A 70 44.42 3.04 -18.66
C PRO A 70 43.22 3.82 -18.10
N ILE A 71 43.30 5.15 -18.11
CA ILE A 71 42.27 6.05 -17.59
C ILE A 71 40.88 5.77 -18.20
N TRP A 72 40.82 5.42 -19.49
CA TRP A 72 39.57 5.11 -20.17
C TRP A 72 38.87 3.87 -19.58
N LEU A 73 39.61 2.85 -19.17
CA LEU A 73 39.05 1.61 -18.60
C LEU A 73 38.52 1.85 -17.19
N LEU A 74 39.23 2.65 -16.38
CA LEU A 74 38.74 3.09 -15.06
C LEU A 74 37.40 3.83 -15.16
N THR A 75 37.25 4.70 -16.16
CA THR A 75 36.00 5.43 -16.40
C THR A 75 34.84 4.50 -16.76
N ILE A 76 35.09 3.49 -17.60
CA ILE A 76 34.10 2.47 -17.95
C ILE A 76 33.68 1.67 -16.71
N ILE A 77 34.65 1.17 -15.94
CA ILE A 77 34.37 0.39 -14.72
C ILE A 77 33.52 1.22 -13.74
N LYS A 78 33.91 2.47 -13.47
CA LYS A 78 33.14 3.38 -12.59
C LYS A 78 31.71 3.62 -13.10
N THR A 79 31.53 3.75 -14.41
CA THR A 79 30.22 3.97 -15.04
C THR A 79 29.33 2.74 -14.94
N ILE A 80 29.87 1.54 -15.11
CA ILE A 80 29.12 0.28 -14.95
C ILE A 80 28.70 0.10 -13.49
N ILE A 81 29.61 0.35 -12.55
CA ILE A 81 29.36 0.28 -11.11
C ILE A 81 28.24 1.26 -10.72
N SER A 82 28.33 2.52 -11.13
CA SER A 82 27.32 3.54 -10.78
C SER A 82 25.95 3.20 -11.35
N ARG A 83 25.87 2.75 -12.61
CA ARG A 83 24.61 2.33 -13.23
C ARG A 83 24.01 1.11 -12.52
N THR A 84 24.84 0.15 -12.13
CA THR A 84 24.41 -1.04 -11.39
C THR A 84 23.88 -0.68 -10.01
N ARG A 85 24.53 0.26 -9.32
CA ARG A 85 24.06 0.79 -8.02
C ARG A 85 22.70 1.48 -8.15
N VAL A 86 22.54 2.35 -9.14
CA VAL A 86 21.27 3.05 -9.41
C VAL A 86 20.17 2.03 -9.74
N ALA A 87 20.46 1.03 -10.57
CA ALA A 87 19.51 -0.05 -10.88
C ALA A 87 19.11 -0.87 -9.64
N LYS A 88 20.06 -1.21 -8.76
CA LYS A 88 19.78 -1.88 -7.48
C LYS A 88 18.89 -1.03 -6.58
N GLN A 89 19.18 0.27 -6.46
CA GLN A 89 18.37 1.20 -5.67
C GLN A 89 16.94 1.30 -6.21
N HIS A 90 16.76 1.46 -7.52
CA HIS A 90 15.43 1.48 -8.15
C HIS A 90 14.64 0.17 -7.97
N THR A 91 15.33 -0.96 -7.77
CA THR A 91 14.67 -2.24 -7.49
C THR A 91 14.10 -2.28 -6.08
N GLN A 92 14.65 -1.51 -5.14
CA GLN A 92 14.21 -1.47 -3.74
C GLN A 92 13.21 -0.36 -3.42
N VAL A 93 13.00 0.59 -4.35
CA VAL A 93 12.01 1.66 -4.14
C VAL A 93 10.59 1.09 -4.32
N PRO A 94 9.69 1.30 -3.35
CA PRO A 94 8.30 0.87 -3.47
C PRO A 94 7.62 1.60 -4.63
N LEU A 95 6.76 0.89 -5.35
CA LEU A 95 6.03 1.42 -6.51
C LEU A 95 5.03 2.52 -6.14
N PHE A 96 4.55 2.51 -4.89
CA PHE A 96 3.57 3.47 -4.38
C PHE A 96 4.17 4.29 -3.25
N SER A 97 3.89 5.61 -3.28
CA SER A 97 4.38 6.57 -2.28
C SER A 97 3.76 6.35 -0.89
N ASP A 98 2.50 5.88 -0.84
CA ASP A 98 1.78 5.64 0.41
C ASP A 98 1.31 4.19 0.52
N PRO A 99 1.98 3.38 1.36
CA PRO A 99 1.60 2.01 1.63
C PRO A 99 0.19 1.85 2.20
N LEU A 100 -0.33 2.83 2.95
CA LEU A 100 -1.64 2.72 3.58
C LEU A 100 -2.75 2.83 2.55
N GLU A 101 -2.68 3.81 1.66
CA GLU A 101 -3.63 3.99 0.56
C GLU A 101 -3.64 2.76 -0.37
N SER A 102 -2.44 2.37 -0.82
CA SER A 102 -2.28 1.27 -1.78
C SER A 102 -2.68 -0.09 -1.19
N LEU A 103 -2.34 -0.36 0.08
CA LEU A 103 -2.77 -1.59 0.76
C LEU A 103 -4.28 -1.61 0.98
N SER A 104 -4.90 -0.50 1.38
CA SER A 104 -6.36 -0.43 1.57
C SER A 104 -7.11 -0.77 0.29
N ARG A 105 -6.64 -0.21 -0.84
CA ARG A 105 -7.21 -0.50 -2.16
C ARG A 105 -6.96 -1.95 -2.59
N PHE A 106 -5.77 -2.48 -2.30
CA PHE A 106 -5.44 -3.88 -2.58
C PHE A 106 -6.36 -4.84 -1.81
N LEU A 107 -6.54 -4.63 -0.51
CA LEU A 107 -7.43 -5.44 0.33
C LEU A 107 -8.87 -5.38 -0.16
N PHE A 108 -9.36 -4.19 -0.55
CA PHE A 108 -10.69 -4.03 -1.14
C PHE A 108 -10.89 -4.87 -2.41
N LEU A 109 -9.93 -4.81 -3.34
CA LEU A 109 -9.99 -5.56 -4.59
C LEU A 109 -9.83 -7.06 -4.40
N ARG A 110 -9.01 -7.48 -3.43
CA ARG A 110 -8.74 -8.89 -3.14
C ARG A 110 -9.89 -9.55 -2.38
N TYR A 111 -10.68 -8.78 -1.64
CA TYR A 111 -11.77 -9.29 -0.82
C TYR A 111 -12.85 -9.96 -1.68
N GLY A 112 -12.93 -11.29 -1.55
CA GLY A 112 -13.93 -12.13 -2.22
C GLY A 112 -15.04 -12.64 -1.29
N GLY A 113 -15.27 -12.00 -0.15
CA GLY A 113 -16.26 -12.44 0.84
C GLY A 113 -15.77 -13.51 1.83
N LYS A 114 -14.47 -13.81 1.84
CA LYS A 114 -13.83 -14.76 2.77
C LYS A 114 -12.73 -14.07 3.57
N PRO A 115 -12.43 -14.53 4.80
CA PRO A 115 -11.23 -14.11 5.52
C PRO A 115 -9.98 -14.33 4.67
N LEU A 116 -9.05 -13.38 4.74
CA LEU A 116 -7.81 -13.41 3.97
C LEU A 116 -6.65 -13.88 4.86
N GLU A 117 -5.82 -14.79 4.35
CA GLU A 117 -4.64 -15.27 5.08
C GLU A 117 -3.51 -14.23 5.04
N MET A 118 -3.01 -13.82 6.21
CA MET A 118 -2.05 -12.73 6.34
C MET A 118 -0.74 -13.02 5.60
N VAL A 119 -0.23 -14.25 5.69
CA VAL A 119 1.04 -14.65 5.06
C VAL A 119 0.94 -14.52 3.54
N GLU A 120 -0.17 -14.95 2.95
CA GLU A 120 -0.40 -14.85 1.51
C GLU A 120 -0.52 -13.40 1.06
N ILE A 121 -1.30 -12.59 1.79
CA ILE A 121 -1.52 -11.18 1.48
C ILE A 121 -0.23 -10.37 1.58
N VAL A 122 0.55 -10.56 2.65
CA VAL A 122 1.83 -9.85 2.83
C VAL A 122 2.80 -10.23 1.72
N ARG A 123 2.88 -11.52 1.37
CA ARG A 123 3.75 -12.01 0.29
C ARG A 123 3.31 -11.49 -1.08
N GLU A 124 2.03 -11.59 -1.41
CA GLU A 124 1.47 -11.14 -2.69
C GLU A 124 1.65 -9.63 -2.85
N TYR A 125 1.27 -8.86 -1.83
CA TYR A 125 1.38 -7.40 -1.85
C TYR A 125 2.84 -6.94 -1.92
N SER A 126 3.73 -7.55 -1.13
CA SER A 126 5.16 -7.23 -1.18
C SER A 126 5.76 -7.55 -2.55
N TRP A 127 5.35 -8.66 -3.18
CA TRP A 127 5.80 -9.02 -4.53
C TRP A 127 5.32 -8.03 -5.59
N GLN A 128 4.06 -7.57 -5.51
CA GLN A 128 3.49 -6.63 -6.48
C GLN A 128 4.00 -5.20 -6.30
N THR A 129 4.18 -4.74 -5.06
CA THR A 129 4.44 -3.32 -4.74
C THR A 129 5.87 -3.02 -4.30
N ARG A 130 6.65 -4.07 -3.98
CA ARG A 130 8.01 -4.00 -3.41
C ARG A 130 8.09 -3.32 -2.05
N VAL A 131 6.95 -3.15 -1.37
CA VAL A 131 6.88 -2.61 -0.02
C VAL A 131 7.42 -3.66 0.97
N SER A 132 8.18 -3.20 1.96
CA SER A 132 8.73 -4.07 3.01
C SER A 132 7.62 -4.60 3.94
N GLU A 133 7.83 -5.79 4.51
CA GLU A 133 6.88 -6.38 5.46
C GLU A 133 6.61 -5.47 6.68
N GLU A 134 7.62 -4.73 7.13
CA GLU A 134 7.49 -3.81 8.25
C GLU A 134 6.51 -2.67 7.94
N SER A 135 6.61 -2.07 6.75
CA SER A 135 5.68 -1.04 6.29
C SER A 135 4.26 -1.61 6.09
N ILE A 136 4.13 -2.85 5.59
CA ILE A 136 2.84 -3.53 5.46
C ILE A 136 2.20 -3.74 6.83
N ARG A 137 2.95 -4.28 7.80
CA ARG A 137 2.46 -4.45 9.19
C ARG A 137 2.13 -3.11 9.84
N GLY A 138 2.88 -2.04 9.54
CA GLY A 138 2.55 -0.67 9.95
C GLY A 138 1.18 -0.21 9.42
N ALA A 139 0.94 -0.41 8.12
CA ALA A 139 -0.32 -0.07 7.48
C ALA A 139 -1.49 -0.92 8.00
N LEU A 140 -1.31 -2.23 8.17
CA LEU A 140 -2.31 -3.11 8.77
C LEU A 140 -2.68 -2.67 10.19
N ARG A 141 -1.69 -2.36 11.04
CA ARG A 141 -1.96 -1.82 12.39
C ARG A 141 -2.76 -0.52 12.35
N SER A 142 -2.50 0.35 11.38
CA SER A 142 -3.28 1.59 11.18
C SER A 142 -4.74 1.28 10.83
N LEU A 143 -4.98 0.30 9.96
CA LEU A 143 -6.33 -0.14 9.58
C LEU A 143 -7.09 -0.79 10.74
N VAL A 144 -6.40 -1.57 11.58
CA VAL A 144 -6.97 -2.16 12.80
C VAL A 144 -7.36 -1.07 13.80
N ARG A 145 -6.47 -0.09 14.05
CA ARG A 145 -6.76 1.05 14.95
C ARG A 145 -7.97 1.88 14.51
N ARG A 146 -8.26 1.88 13.21
CA ARG A 146 -9.42 2.57 12.61
C ARG A 146 -10.67 1.70 12.55
N ASN A 147 -10.65 0.49 13.12
CA ASN A 147 -11.73 -0.49 13.07
C ASN A 147 -12.19 -0.84 11.64
N MET A 148 -11.28 -0.80 10.66
CA MET A 148 -11.61 -1.14 9.27
C MET A 148 -11.38 -2.62 8.97
N ILE A 149 -10.44 -3.24 9.70
CA ILE A 149 -10.12 -4.66 9.59
C ILE A 149 -9.93 -5.24 10.99
N ASN A 150 -10.26 -6.50 11.15
CA ASN A 150 -10.04 -7.27 12.37
C ASN A 150 -8.99 -8.35 12.10
N LEU A 151 -8.03 -8.48 13.01
CA LEU A 151 -7.04 -9.56 12.99
C LEU A 151 -7.51 -10.66 13.92
N VAL A 152 -7.59 -11.88 13.41
CA VAL A 152 -8.03 -13.04 14.19
C VAL A 152 -6.96 -14.12 14.14
N ALA A 153 -6.77 -14.82 15.26
CA ALA A 153 -5.93 -15.99 15.34
C ALA A 153 -6.48 -17.10 14.42
N GLY A 154 -5.57 -17.83 13.80
CA GLY A 154 -5.91 -18.95 12.93
C GLY A 154 -4.88 -20.05 13.11
N GLU A 155 -4.88 -21.04 12.23
CA GLU A 155 -4.13 -22.29 12.40
C GLU A 155 -2.61 -22.06 12.54
N ASN A 156 -2.08 -20.97 11.98
CA ASN A 156 -0.64 -20.67 11.96
C ASN A 156 -0.20 -19.62 13.01
N GLY A 157 -1.04 -19.28 13.99
CA GLY A 157 -0.69 -18.41 15.11
C GLY A 157 -1.63 -17.21 15.34
N PRO A 158 -1.34 -16.36 16.35
CA PRO A 158 -2.07 -15.12 16.57
C PRO A 158 -1.88 -14.19 15.35
N ASP A 159 -2.97 -13.56 14.92
CA ASP A 159 -3.05 -12.66 13.75
C ASP A 159 -2.84 -13.30 12.37
N SER A 160 -3.11 -14.58 12.19
CA SER A 160 -2.95 -15.21 10.87
C SER A 160 -4.04 -14.86 9.85
N ARG A 161 -5.23 -14.39 10.28
CA ARG A 161 -6.34 -14.06 9.37
C ARG A 161 -6.80 -12.60 9.48
N ILE A 162 -7.07 -11.99 8.33
CA ILE A 162 -7.66 -10.66 8.17
C ILE A 162 -9.14 -10.82 7.85
N ILE A 163 -9.99 -10.26 8.71
CA ILE A 163 -11.44 -10.18 8.51
C ILE A 163 -11.80 -8.75 8.13
N ILE A 164 -12.54 -8.62 7.03
CA ILE A 164 -13.05 -7.34 6.53
C ILE A 164 -14.56 -7.40 6.60
N GLU A 165 -15.16 -6.75 7.58
CA GLU A 165 -16.62 -6.74 7.76
C GLU A 165 -17.31 -5.83 6.74
N GLN A 166 -16.72 -4.66 6.48
CA GLN A 166 -17.26 -3.65 5.59
C GLN A 166 -16.24 -3.29 4.50
N PRO A 167 -16.18 -4.03 3.38
CA PRO A 167 -15.18 -3.79 2.34
C PRO A 167 -15.28 -2.39 1.74
N MET A 168 -16.50 -1.86 1.57
CA MET A 168 -16.74 -0.52 1.03
C MET A 168 -16.10 0.60 1.88
N LEU A 169 -15.86 0.35 3.17
CA LEU A 169 -15.19 1.31 4.05
C LEU A 169 -13.73 1.53 3.64
N LEU A 170 -13.06 0.50 3.12
CA LEU A 170 -11.69 0.61 2.62
C LEU A 170 -11.61 1.50 1.37
N ASP A 171 -12.57 1.37 0.44
CA ASP A 171 -12.64 2.23 -0.75
C ASP A 171 -12.96 3.68 -0.38
N LEU A 172 -13.92 3.90 0.53
CA LEU A 172 -14.21 5.21 1.10
C LEU A 172 -12.99 5.86 1.74
N PHE A 173 -12.22 5.08 2.49
CA PHE A 173 -11.01 5.55 3.13
C PHE A 173 -9.94 5.95 2.12
N VAL A 174 -9.74 5.18 1.05
CA VAL A 174 -8.84 5.54 -0.05
C VAL A 174 -9.26 6.86 -0.70
N ASN A 175 -10.55 7.02 -1.00
CA ASN A 175 -11.08 8.26 -1.56
C ASN A 175 -10.86 9.46 -0.63
N TYR A 176 -11.01 9.26 0.68
CA TYR A 176 -10.69 10.27 1.68
C TYR A 176 -9.20 10.66 1.68
N LEU A 177 -8.28 9.69 1.67
CA LEU A 177 -6.84 9.95 1.63
C LEU A 177 -6.43 10.72 0.36
N ILE A 178 -7.03 10.39 -0.78
CA ILE A 178 -6.80 11.11 -2.05
C ILE A 178 -7.28 12.56 -1.93
N CYS A 179 -8.46 12.79 -1.34
CA CYS A 179 -8.97 14.15 -1.09
C CYS A 179 -8.05 14.93 -0.15
N GLU A 180 -7.57 14.32 0.92
CA GLU A 180 -6.64 14.94 1.86
C GLU A 180 -5.32 15.35 1.19
N LYS A 181 -4.72 14.46 0.40
CA LYS A 181 -3.51 14.75 -0.40
C LYS A 181 -3.70 15.87 -1.39
N THR A 182 -4.86 15.91 -2.03
CA THR A 182 -5.22 16.97 -3.00
C THR A 182 -5.72 18.25 -2.33
N LYS A 183 -5.72 18.33 -0.99
CA LYS A 183 -6.26 19.45 -0.17
C LYS A 183 -7.73 19.77 -0.49
N ARG A 184 -8.47 18.81 -1.02
CA ARG A 184 -9.91 18.93 -1.27
C ARG A 184 -10.66 18.39 -0.05
N LYS A 185 -11.77 19.04 0.29
CA LYS A 185 -12.64 18.55 1.36
C LYS A 185 -13.39 17.31 0.87
N TYR A 186 -13.40 16.24 1.66
CA TYR A 186 -14.10 15.01 1.31
C TYR A 186 -15.63 15.24 1.28
N PRO A 187 -16.34 15.01 0.15
CA PRO A 187 -17.73 15.44 -0.02
C PRO A 187 -18.71 14.95 1.06
N PRO A 188 -18.67 13.68 1.52
CA PRO A 188 -19.54 13.22 2.61
C PRO A 188 -19.39 14.00 3.92
N PHE A 189 -18.21 14.58 4.20
CA PHE A 189 -17.96 15.34 5.42
C PHE A 189 -18.29 16.83 5.30
N GLN A 190 -18.71 17.29 4.13
CA GLN A 190 -19.19 18.66 3.91
C GLN A 190 -20.71 18.81 4.08
N LEU A 191 -21.38 17.72 4.45
CA LEU A 191 -22.83 17.71 4.59
C LEU A 191 -23.24 18.40 5.89
N SER A 192 -24.24 19.28 5.80
CA SER A 192 -24.82 19.95 6.95
C SER A 192 -25.63 18.95 7.81
N PRO A 193 -25.88 19.23 9.10
CA PRO A 193 -26.73 18.37 9.93
C PRO A 193 -28.12 18.13 9.33
N ARG A 194 -28.66 19.13 8.64
CA ARG A 194 -29.95 19.05 7.92
C ARG A 194 -29.88 18.05 6.78
N GLU A 195 -28.83 18.13 5.98
CA GLU A 195 -28.59 17.22 4.85
C GLU A 195 -28.36 15.78 5.33
N LYS A 196 -27.59 15.59 6.42
CA LYS A 196 -27.38 14.26 7.03
C LYS A 196 -28.72 13.64 7.46
N SER A 197 -29.57 14.41 8.14
CA SER A 197 -30.91 13.96 8.57
C SER A 197 -31.79 13.55 7.37
N CYS A 198 -31.71 14.31 6.27
CA CYS A 198 -32.41 13.96 5.04
C CYS A 198 -31.92 12.64 4.44
N LEU A 199 -30.60 12.39 4.42
CA LEU A 199 -30.05 11.13 3.92
C LEU A 199 -30.46 9.92 4.78
N GLU A 200 -30.48 10.07 6.10
CA GLU A 200 -30.94 9.03 7.03
C GLU A 200 -32.42 8.70 6.78
N PHE A 201 -33.26 9.72 6.57
CA PHE A 201 -34.66 9.53 6.21
C PHE A 201 -34.80 8.79 4.87
N LEU A 202 -34.03 9.18 3.84
CA LEU A 202 -34.05 8.50 2.54
C LEU A 202 -33.64 7.02 2.61
N ASN A 203 -32.89 6.62 3.64
CA ASN A 203 -32.48 5.24 3.85
C ASN A 203 -33.59 4.33 4.39
N LEU A 204 -34.58 4.90 5.09
CA LEU A 204 -35.69 4.14 5.65
C LEU A 204 -36.59 3.54 4.56
N GLU A 205 -36.63 4.18 3.40
CA GLU A 205 -37.48 3.74 2.32
C GLU A 205 -36.83 2.60 1.54
N LYS A 206 -37.59 1.51 1.38
CA LYS A 206 -37.19 0.27 0.68
C LYS A 206 -37.61 0.21 -0.79
N ALA A 207 -38.44 1.14 -1.26
CA ALA A 207 -38.88 1.20 -2.67
C ALA A 207 -37.97 2.08 -3.55
N VAL A 208 -37.92 1.81 -4.85
CA VAL A 208 -37.28 2.71 -5.82
C VAL A 208 -38.15 3.94 -5.97
N LEU A 209 -37.71 5.05 -5.39
CA LEU A 209 -38.45 6.31 -5.42
C LEU A 209 -38.05 7.12 -6.66
N THR A 210 -39.04 7.35 -7.51
CA THR A 210 -38.99 8.34 -8.59
C THR A 210 -40.07 9.38 -8.32
N LYS A 211 -39.68 10.65 -8.18
CA LYS A 211 -40.61 11.77 -7.93
C LYS A 211 -40.20 13.00 -8.74
N GLU A 212 -41.14 13.91 -8.95
CA GLU A 212 -40.85 15.24 -9.51
C GLU A 212 -40.15 16.13 -8.49
N GLY A 213 -39.48 17.20 -8.94
CA GLY A 213 -38.70 18.08 -8.06
C GLY A 213 -39.48 18.67 -6.89
N ASN A 214 -40.72 19.11 -7.13
CA ASN A 214 -41.59 19.66 -6.07
C ASN A 214 -42.08 18.58 -5.09
N ASP A 215 -42.28 17.36 -5.58
CA ASP A 215 -42.68 16.23 -4.73
C ASP A 215 -41.51 15.74 -3.88
N TRP A 216 -40.27 15.82 -4.39
CA TRP A 216 -39.07 15.59 -3.59
C TRP A 216 -38.92 16.62 -2.47
N LEU A 217 -39.20 17.90 -2.74
CA LEU A 217 -39.14 18.94 -1.71
C LEU A 217 -40.14 18.67 -0.59
N LYS A 218 -41.41 18.42 -0.94
CA LYS A 218 -42.45 18.08 0.05
C LYS A 218 -42.06 16.83 0.85
N TYR A 219 -41.44 15.86 0.20
CA TYR A 219 -41.04 14.62 0.83
C TYR A 219 -39.85 14.80 1.78
N LEU A 220 -38.85 15.60 1.43
CA LEU A 220 -37.74 15.97 2.33
C LEU A 220 -38.23 16.84 3.50
N GLN A 221 -39.24 17.67 3.28
CA GLN A 221 -39.87 18.48 4.34
C GLN A 221 -40.56 17.66 5.42
N VAL A 222 -40.96 16.41 5.12
CA VAL A 222 -41.45 15.47 6.15
C VAL A 222 -40.35 15.14 7.16
N ALA A 223 -39.11 15.01 6.70
CA ALA A 223 -37.97 14.68 7.54
C ALA A 223 -37.39 15.91 8.24
N ASN A 224 -37.32 17.03 7.52
CA ASN A 224 -36.85 18.30 8.07
C ASN A 224 -37.66 19.47 7.47
N PRO A 225 -38.51 20.15 8.26
CA PRO A 225 -39.35 21.24 7.78
C PRO A 225 -38.58 22.40 7.12
N GLU A 226 -37.29 22.55 7.42
CA GLU A 226 -36.43 23.59 6.86
C GLU A 226 -35.75 23.18 5.54
N ALA A 227 -36.05 21.99 5.00
CA ALA A 227 -35.50 21.52 3.73
C ALA A 227 -35.94 22.42 2.56
N SER A 228 -34.98 22.76 1.71
CA SER A 228 -35.14 23.66 0.58
C SER A 228 -34.76 22.99 -0.76
N VAL A 229 -34.88 23.74 -1.85
CA VAL A 229 -34.44 23.28 -3.18
C VAL A 229 -32.92 23.08 -3.23
N ALA A 230 -32.16 23.78 -2.37
CA ALA A 230 -30.71 23.69 -2.34
C ALA A 230 -30.22 22.27 -1.99
N GLU A 231 -30.90 21.58 -1.07
CA GLU A 231 -30.59 20.20 -0.70
C GLU A 231 -30.79 19.25 -1.88
N ILE A 232 -31.85 19.45 -2.68
CA ILE A 232 -32.11 18.66 -3.88
C ILE A 232 -31.01 18.87 -4.92
N ILE A 233 -30.59 20.12 -5.16
CA ILE A 233 -29.50 20.45 -6.08
C ILE A 233 -28.20 19.78 -5.60
N LYS A 234 -27.87 19.90 -4.32
CA LYS A 234 -26.67 19.28 -3.76
C LYS A 234 -26.70 17.76 -3.85
N PHE A 235 -27.84 17.12 -3.61
CA PHE A 235 -28.00 15.67 -3.79
C PHE A 235 -27.90 15.25 -5.26
N GLN A 236 -28.26 16.11 -6.22
CA GLN A 236 -27.99 15.88 -7.63
C GLN A 236 -26.50 15.99 -7.96
N GLU A 237 -25.80 17.00 -7.43
CA GLU A 237 -24.35 17.18 -7.64
C GLU A 237 -23.55 15.99 -7.09
N LEU A 238 -23.95 15.46 -5.93
CA LEU A 238 -23.37 14.25 -5.34
C LEU A 238 -23.82 12.97 -6.08
N GLY A 239 -24.80 13.09 -6.97
CA GLY A 239 -25.39 12.00 -7.76
C GLY A 239 -26.22 11.02 -6.93
N ILE A 240 -26.64 11.40 -5.72
CA ILE A 240 -27.59 10.63 -4.90
C ILE A 240 -28.96 10.64 -5.57
N LEU A 241 -29.33 11.78 -6.18
CA LEU A 241 -30.46 11.91 -7.08
C LEU A 241 -29.95 12.06 -8.51
N TYR A 242 -30.54 11.34 -9.46
CA TYR A 242 -30.23 11.50 -10.87
C TYR A 242 -31.51 11.66 -11.69
N ARG A 243 -31.42 12.32 -12.83
CA ARG A 243 -32.54 12.46 -13.76
C ARG A 243 -32.83 11.10 -14.39
N ASP A 244 -34.08 10.67 -14.30
CA ASP A 244 -34.55 9.48 -15.01
C ASP A 244 -34.69 9.79 -16.52
N ARG A 245 -35.11 8.80 -17.31
CA ARG A 245 -35.36 8.99 -18.76
C ARG A 245 -36.34 10.15 -19.05
N ASP A 246 -37.24 10.42 -18.11
CA ASP A 246 -38.10 11.60 -18.14
C ASP A 246 -37.37 12.81 -17.49
N PRO A 247 -37.16 13.92 -18.23
CA PRO A 247 -36.34 15.03 -17.77
C PRO A 247 -36.87 15.78 -16.53
N GLY A 248 -38.15 15.58 -16.18
CA GLY A 248 -38.79 16.16 -15.00
C GLY A 248 -38.73 15.29 -13.73
N ARG A 249 -38.27 14.03 -13.83
CA ARG A 249 -38.30 13.07 -12.73
C ARG A 249 -36.91 12.75 -12.21
N LEU A 250 -36.78 12.77 -10.90
CA LEU A 250 -35.55 12.44 -10.19
C LEU A 250 -35.72 11.10 -9.50
N LYS A 251 -34.70 10.26 -9.65
CA LYS A 251 -34.64 8.91 -9.10
C LYS A 251 -33.52 8.79 -8.08
N LEU A 252 -33.79 8.07 -7.01
CA LEU A 252 -32.82 7.82 -5.94
C LEU A 252 -31.82 6.72 -6.34
N GLN A 253 -30.53 7.02 -6.28
CA GLN A 253 -29.44 6.05 -6.45
C GLN A 253 -29.04 5.47 -5.09
N ARG A 254 -29.62 4.31 -4.73
CA ARG A 254 -29.34 3.64 -3.46
C ARG A 254 -27.87 3.36 -3.17
N ILE A 255 -27.15 2.82 -4.15
CA ILE A 255 -25.73 2.46 -3.97
C ILE A 255 -24.91 3.67 -3.52
N LYS A 256 -25.20 4.85 -4.08
CA LYS A 256 -24.56 6.10 -3.66
C LYS A 256 -25.06 6.57 -2.31
N LEU A 257 -26.36 6.52 -2.04
CA LEU A 257 -26.90 6.85 -0.73
C LEU A 257 -26.24 6.03 0.39
N GLU A 258 -26.19 4.70 0.23
CA GLU A 258 -25.54 3.78 1.16
C GLU A 258 -24.04 4.10 1.31
N HIS A 259 -23.35 4.41 0.22
CA HIS A 259 -21.95 4.83 0.23
C HIS A 259 -21.72 6.11 1.06
N PHE A 260 -22.56 7.13 0.88
CA PHE A 260 -22.48 8.37 1.66
C PHE A 260 -22.82 8.15 3.14
N LEU A 261 -23.86 7.37 3.43
CA LEU A 261 -24.25 7.04 4.81
C LEU A 261 -23.16 6.23 5.52
N LEU A 262 -22.58 5.24 4.85
CA LEU A 262 -21.47 4.45 5.40
C LEU A 262 -20.28 5.35 5.75
N ALA A 263 -19.98 6.34 4.91
CA ALA A 263 -18.92 7.32 5.19
C ALA A 263 -19.25 8.19 6.41
N ILE A 264 -20.49 8.66 6.53
CA ILE A 264 -20.93 9.52 7.64
C ILE A 264 -20.94 8.76 8.96
N HIS A 265 -21.48 7.54 9.00
CA HIS A 265 -21.52 6.72 10.21
C HIS A 265 -20.12 6.33 10.70
N ASN A 266 -19.16 6.17 9.78
CA ASN A 266 -17.78 5.82 10.09
C ASN A 266 -16.82 7.03 10.05
N GLU A 267 -17.32 8.25 10.26
CA GLU A 267 -16.52 9.48 10.18
C GLU A 267 -15.31 9.45 11.12
N ALA A 268 -15.47 8.95 12.36
CA ALA A 268 -14.39 8.83 13.34
C ALA A 268 -13.26 7.88 12.87
N SER A 269 -13.64 6.71 12.36
CA SER A 269 -12.73 5.71 11.81
C SER A 269 -11.94 6.24 10.60
N ILE A 270 -12.62 6.95 9.69
CA ILE A 270 -12.02 7.48 8.46
C ILE A 270 -11.07 8.65 8.77
N LYS A 271 -11.47 9.59 9.62
CA LYS A 271 -10.61 10.73 10.00
C LYS A 271 -9.46 10.33 10.92
N GLY A 272 -9.53 9.16 11.56
CA GLY A 272 -8.52 8.74 12.55
C GLY A 272 -8.58 9.59 13.82
N SER A 273 -9.72 10.23 14.07
CA SER A 273 -10.03 10.88 15.34
C SER A 273 -10.38 9.77 16.33
N CYS A 274 -9.37 9.11 16.88
CA CYS A 274 -9.60 8.11 17.91
C CYS A 274 -10.31 8.75 19.11
N LEU A 275 -11.37 8.09 19.56
CA LEU A 275 -11.78 8.03 20.96
C LEU A 275 -10.68 7.34 21.78
#